data_AF-A0A2D5Z1V5-F1
#
_entry.id   AF-A0A2D5Z1V5-F1
#
_cell.length_a   1.000
_cell.length_b   1.000
_cell.length_c   1.000
_cell.angle_alpha   90.00
_cell.angle_beta   90.00
_cell.angle_gamma   90.00
#
_symmetry.space_group_name_H-M   'P 1'
#
loop_
_entity.id
_entity.type
_entity.pdbx_description
1 polymer ?
#
loop_
_entity_poly.entity_id
_entity_poly.type
_entity_poly.pdbx_seq_one_letter_code
_entity_poly.pdbx_strand_id
1 'polypeptide(L)'
;MNLVAFMGAYGAVAAALAAPAGDGPLLSAQVVSSMRGRAAAPVGADIVMVWRGRQMLRGRLRLARGSGSGAMITRTSMLLLAPGEHQLRVTLPPVHPRDVDAASLRASFEHEDGRTEPLFDLGMAGASLGGRDFVMAICEGWNRPIEVRRDLVGRLRFEDFVRVSDPRLFATMRWSFDPEAMPADPLSLFAFDLVVVAGEGLRALDDDRLDALARWVRAGGSLCLAPAMGQLEALEPRHVAFLNDLAGADRFVLNRHGRVRSRDGVGIEGAWAGLGRVMFVTWRQPPLRGEPDWMRELSLLWDVRQVWRQKWWSVAKEIRERVVFQAQSPPRRRRPCRCSSGT
;
A
#
# COMPACT_ATOMS: atom_id res chain seq x y z
N MET A 1 -23.27 -15.10 0.57
CA MET A 1 -23.69 -13.79 0.00
C MET A 1 -23.55 -12.75 1.08
N ASN A 2 -22.51 -11.91 1.02
CA ASN A 2 -22.39 -10.69 1.83
C ASN A 2 -21.62 -9.68 0.98
N LEU A 3 -22.39 -8.82 0.31
CA LEU A 3 -21.92 -7.75 -0.57
C LEU A 3 -21.86 -6.46 0.26
N VAL A 4 -20.93 -6.41 1.22
CA VAL A 4 -20.74 -5.22 2.09
C VAL A 4 -19.25 -5.05 2.31
N ALA A 5 -18.58 -4.29 1.43
CA ALA A 5 -17.36 -3.51 1.70
C ALA A 5 -16.77 -2.94 0.39
N PHE A 6 -17.46 -2.00 -0.26
CA PHE A 6 -16.87 -0.98 -1.16
C PHE A 6 -17.87 0.15 -1.51
N MET A 7 -19.14 0.06 -1.07
CA MET A 7 -20.14 1.13 -1.20
C MET A 7 -19.98 2.31 -0.21
N GLY A 8 -18.98 2.30 0.67
CA GLY A 8 -18.85 3.33 1.72
C GLY A 8 -18.57 4.74 1.19
N ALA A 9 -17.75 4.86 0.14
CA ALA A 9 -17.45 6.15 -0.49
C ALA A 9 -18.47 6.50 -1.59
N TYR A 10 -18.93 5.51 -2.37
CA TYR A 10 -19.92 5.72 -3.43
C TYR A 10 -21.32 6.09 -2.90
N GLY A 11 -21.72 5.61 -1.71
CA GLY A 11 -23.02 5.91 -1.14
C GLY A 11 -23.22 7.39 -0.76
N ALA A 12 -22.16 8.07 -0.33
CA ALA A 12 -22.19 9.51 -0.04
C ALA A 12 -22.27 10.35 -1.34
N VAL A 13 -21.66 9.86 -2.43
CA VAL A 13 -21.66 10.54 -3.74
C VAL A 13 -23.00 10.37 -4.45
N ALA A 14 -23.63 9.19 -4.40
CA ALA A 14 -24.96 8.96 -4.96
C ALA A 14 -26.05 9.83 -4.31
N ALA A 15 -25.93 10.13 -3.01
CA ALA A 15 -26.85 11.03 -2.30
C ALA A 15 -26.79 12.47 -2.82
N ALA A 16 -25.66 12.92 -3.38
CA ALA A 16 -25.52 14.26 -3.96
C ALA A 16 -26.23 14.42 -5.31
N LEU A 17 -26.51 13.32 -6.02
CA LEU A 17 -27.25 13.31 -7.30
C LEU A 17 -28.76 13.26 -7.11
N ALA A 18 -29.24 12.71 -5.99
CA ALA A 18 -30.68 12.65 -5.66
C ALA A 18 -31.17 13.87 -4.87
N ALA A 19 -30.28 14.82 -4.53
CA ALA A 19 -30.69 16.06 -3.91
C ALA A 19 -31.59 16.85 -4.89
N PRO A 20 -32.78 17.31 -4.46
CA PRO A 20 -33.62 18.17 -5.30
C PRO A 20 -32.83 19.39 -5.77
N ALA A 21 -33.28 20.02 -6.85
CA ALA A 21 -32.72 21.24 -7.45
C ALA A 21 -32.80 22.47 -6.51
N GLY A 22 -32.26 22.36 -5.31
CA GLY A 22 -32.10 23.44 -4.35
C GLY A 22 -30.83 24.26 -4.65
N ASP A 23 -30.74 25.39 -3.96
CA ASP A 23 -29.72 26.46 -3.98
C ASP A 23 -28.24 26.03 -3.76
N GLY A 24 -27.89 24.78 -4.04
CA GLY A 24 -26.50 24.32 -4.02
C GLY A 24 -25.66 24.98 -5.13
N PRO A 25 -24.33 25.03 -4.96
CA PRO A 25 -23.43 25.58 -5.96
C PRO A 25 -23.51 24.78 -7.26
N LEU A 26 -23.38 25.48 -8.39
CA LEU A 26 -23.44 24.87 -9.72
C LEU A 26 -22.29 23.88 -9.95
N LEU A 27 -21.12 24.15 -9.38
CA LEU A 27 -19.97 23.26 -9.37
C LEU A 27 -19.63 22.88 -7.91
N SER A 28 -19.53 21.58 -7.64
CA SER A 28 -18.97 21.07 -6.40
C SER A 28 -17.82 20.11 -6.68
N ALA A 29 -16.92 19.96 -5.72
CA ALA A 29 -15.84 19.00 -5.79
C ALA A 29 -15.65 18.33 -4.43
N GLN A 30 -15.34 17.05 -4.44
CA GLN A 30 -15.03 16.27 -3.24
C GLN A 30 -13.84 15.35 -3.52
N VAL A 31 -12.94 15.23 -2.54
CA VAL A 31 -11.95 14.15 -2.56
C VAL A 31 -12.63 12.88 -2.11
N VAL A 32 -12.82 11.94 -3.04
CA VAL A 32 -13.45 10.65 -2.75
C VAL A 32 -12.43 9.69 -2.15
N SER A 33 -11.18 9.82 -2.58
CA SER A 33 -10.06 9.12 -1.98
C SER A 33 -8.76 9.89 -2.17
N SER A 34 -8.05 10.16 -1.08
CA SER A 34 -6.64 10.52 -1.14
C SER A 34 -5.82 9.30 -0.76
N MET A 35 -4.92 8.87 -1.63
CA MET A 35 -3.90 7.91 -1.22
C MET A 35 -3.07 8.57 -0.11
N ARG A 36 -2.87 7.92 1.02
CA ARG A 36 -1.80 8.38 1.91
C ARG A 36 -0.50 7.95 1.26
N GLY A 37 0.23 8.91 0.68
CA GLY A 37 1.55 8.65 0.12
C GLY A 37 2.64 8.71 1.19
N ARG A 38 3.82 8.20 0.83
CA ARG A 38 5.02 8.32 1.65
C ARG A 38 5.26 9.79 2.05
N ALA A 39 5.78 10.00 3.25
CA ALA A 39 6.23 11.33 3.67
C ALA A 39 7.11 11.99 2.60
N ALA A 40 6.75 13.21 2.19
CA ALA A 40 7.42 13.96 1.12
C ALA A 40 7.41 13.27 -0.27
N ALA A 41 6.47 12.38 -0.56
CA ALA A 41 6.20 11.88 -1.91
C ALA A 41 4.98 12.59 -2.53
N PRO A 42 4.93 12.73 -3.87
CA PRO A 42 3.70 13.12 -4.55
C PRO A 42 2.55 12.17 -4.20
N VAL A 43 1.35 12.73 -4.06
CA VAL A 43 0.17 12.00 -3.59
C VAL A 43 -0.93 12.03 -4.64
N GLY A 44 -1.41 10.87 -5.07
CA GLY A 44 -2.61 10.78 -5.90
C GLY A 44 -3.87 11.12 -5.09
N ALA A 45 -4.72 11.98 -5.64
CA ALA A 45 -6.06 12.24 -5.14
C ALA A 45 -7.09 12.03 -6.24
N ASP A 46 -8.16 11.29 -5.93
CA ASP A 46 -9.32 11.15 -6.78
C ASP A 46 -10.35 12.20 -6.35
N ILE A 47 -10.62 13.13 -7.26
CA ILE A 47 -11.55 14.21 -7.09
C ILE A 47 -12.77 13.92 -7.95
N VAL A 48 -13.94 13.88 -7.33
CA VAL A 48 -15.20 13.87 -8.05
C VAL A 48 -15.72 15.30 -8.09
N MET A 49 -15.99 15.77 -9.30
CA MET A 49 -16.61 17.06 -9.57
C MET A 49 -18.02 16.85 -10.08
N VAL A 50 -18.98 17.61 -9.56
CA VAL A 50 -20.37 17.58 -10.02
C VAL A 50 -20.71 18.95 -10.59
N TRP A 51 -21.01 18.98 -11.88
CA TRP A 51 -21.45 20.18 -12.59
C TRP A 51 -22.94 20.11 -12.89
N ARG A 52 -23.72 21.03 -12.33
CA ARG A 52 -25.19 21.11 -12.44
C ARG A 52 -25.68 22.17 -13.42
N GLY A 53 -24.79 22.88 -14.09
CA GLY A 53 -25.17 23.87 -15.10
C GLY A 53 -25.71 23.22 -16.38
N ARG A 54 -26.32 24.04 -17.25
CA ARG A 54 -26.93 23.58 -18.50
C ARG A 54 -25.95 23.56 -19.69
N GLN A 55 -24.83 24.24 -19.57
CA GLN A 55 -23.82 24.38 -20.63
C GLN A 55 -22.54 23.65 -20.23
N MET A 56 -21.67 23.38 -21.19
CA MET A 56 -20.34 22.85 -20.90
C MET A 56 -19.52 23.88 -20.14
N LEU A 57 -18.86 23.44 -19.07
CA LEU A 57 -17.97 24.28 -18.28
C LEU A 57 -16.53 24.06 -18.72
N ARG A 58 -15.81 25.14 -19.01
CA ARG A 58 -14.43 25.11 -19.48
C ARG A 58 -13.51 25.89 -18.54
N GLY A 59 -12.44 25.24 -18.08
CA GLY A 59 -11.50 25.86 -17.16
C GLY A 59 -10.46 24.88 -16.62
N ARG A 60 -9.78 25.24 -15.54
CA ARG A 60 -8.77 24.42 -14.88
C ARG A 60 -9.11 24.25 -13.42
N LEU A 61 -8.90 23.05 -12.91
CA LEU A 61 -8.90 22.81 -11.48
C LEU A 61 -7.55 23.27 -10.91
N ARG A 62 -7.62 24.22 -9.96
CA ARG A 62 -6.50 24.67 -9.13
C ARG A 62 -6.64 24.08 -7.73
N LEU A 63 -5.57 23.49 -7.25
CA LEU A 63 -5.48 22.84 -5.95
C LEU A 63 -4.38 23.54 -5.16
N ALA A 64 -4.74 24.12 -4.03
CA ALA A 64 -3.83 24.76 -3.10
C ALA A 64 -3.72 23.91 -1.84
N ARG A 65 -2.50 23.49 -1.51
CA ARG A 65 -2.21 22.71 -0.31
C ARG A 65 -1.43 23.58 0.68
N GLY A 66 -1.94 23.72 1.90
CA GLY A 66 -1.41 24.67 2.88
C GLY A 66 -2.24 25.95 3.02
N SER A 67 -1.86 26.76 4.00
CA SER A 67 -2.49 28.05 4.29
C SER A 67 -1.58 29.22 3.88
N GLY A 68 -2.19 30.35 3.49
CA GLY A 68 -1.47 31.59 3.24
C GLY A 68 -0.56 31.60 1.99
N SER A 69 0.49 32.41 2.04
CA SER A 69 1.44 32.64 0.92
C SER A 69 2.37 31.46 0.64
N GLY A 70 2.49 30.50 1.57
CA GLY A 70 3.29 29.29 1.43
C GLY A 70 2.55 28.13 0.76
N ALA A 71 1.29 28.31 0.37
CA ALA A 71 0.49 27.22 -0.21
C ALA A 71 1.10 26.72 -1.53
N MET A 72 1.31 25.41 -1.63
CA MET A 72 1.74 24.78 -2.86
C MET A 72 0.57 24.67 -3.82
N ILE A 73 0.74 25.16 -5.05
CA ILE A 73 -0.33 25.21 -6.06
C ILE A 73 -0.07 24.17 -7.14
N THR A 74 -1.07 23.33 -7.39
CA THR A 74 -1.14 22.44 -8.55
C THR A 74 -2.27 22.88 -9.45
N ARG A 75 -2.02 22.88 -10.76
CA ARG A 75 -3.04 23.15 -11.78
C ARG A 75 -3.14 21.98 -12.72
N THR A 76 -4.37 21.63 -13.04
CA THR A 76 -4.68 20.65 -14.07
C THR A 76 -4.55 21.27 -15.47
N SER A 77 -4.56 20.41 -16.48
CA SER A 77 -4.76 20.83 -17.87
C SER A 77 -6.17 21.43 -18.04
N MET A 78 -6.46 21.97 -19.23
CA MET A 78 -7.82 22.45 -19.53
C MET A 78 -8.82 21.30 -19.42
N LEU A 79 -9.87 21.51 -18.64
CA LEU A 79 -10.99 20.60 -18.42
C LEU A 79 -12.22 21.10 -19.17
N LEU A 80 -12.97 20.16 -19.72
CA LEU A 80 -14.28 20.36 -20.34
C LEU A 80 -15.28 19.49 -19.59
N LEU A 81 -16.07 20.10 -18.71
CA LEU A 81 -17.05 19.41 -17.88
C LEU A 81 -18.43 19.56 -18.51
N ALA A 82 -18.97 18.47 -19.04
CA ALA A 82 -20.39 18.38 -19.40
C ALA A 82 -21.27 18.38 -18.12
N PRO A 83 -22.57 18.67 -18.19
CA PRO A 83 -23.46 18.48 -17.05
C PRO A 83 -23.36 17.04 -16.52
N GLY A 84 -23.16 16.86 -15.21
CA GLY A 84 -23.03 15.55 -14.57
C GLY A 84 -21.80 15.41 -13.66
N GLU A 85 -21.47 14.15 -13.37
CA GLU A 85 -20.36 13.74 -12.51
C GLU A 85 -19.09 13.46 -13.33
N HIS A 86 -17.96 13.94 -12.85
CA HIS A 86 -16.66 13.76 -13.47
C HIS A 86 -15.64 13.33 -12.43
N GLN A 87 -14.97 12.22 -12.67
CA GLN A 87 -13.88 11.75 -11.83
C GLN A 87 -12.55 12.15 -12.46
N LEU A 88 -11.69 12.78 -11.66
CA LEU A 88 -10.36 13.19 -12.06
C LEU A 88 -9.34 12.71 -11.04
N ARG A 89 -8.29 12.03 -11.51
CA ARG A 89 -7.11 11.74 -10.71
C ARG A 89 -6.09 12.85 -10.89
N VAL A 90 -5.64 13.42 -9.78
CA VAL A 90 -4.61 14.47 -9.74
C VAL A 90 -3.44 14.04 -8.87
N THR A 91 -2.24 14.48 -9.23
CA THR A 91 -1.05 14.30 -8.41
C THR A 91 -0.79 15.58 -7.62
N LEU A 92 -0.91 15.48 -6.31
CA LEU A 92 -0.61 16.55 -5.36
C LEU A 92 0.90 16.58 -5.06
N PRO A 93 1.45 17.77 -4.78
CA PRO A 93 2.87 17.90 -4.49
C PRO A 93 3.19 17.26 -3.13
N PRO A 94 4.46 16.87 -2.93
CA PRO A 94 4.91 16.30 -1.68
C PRO A 94 4.76 17.31 -0.55
N VAL A 95 4.27 16.82 0.60
CA VAL A 95 4.17 17.61 1.83
C VAL A 95 5.00 16.99 2.91
N HIS A 96 5.71 17.84 3.64
CA HIS A 96 6.49 17.40 4.79
C HIS A 96 5.56 17.10 5.97
N PRO A 97 5.69 15.96 6.67
CA PRO A 97 4.77 15.58 7.77
C PRO A 97 4.70 16.57 8.93
N ARG A 98 5.71 17.44 9.08
CA ARG A 98 5.76 18.47 10.12
C ARG A 98 4.95 19.72 9.77
N ASP A 99 4.50 19.84 8.53
CA ASP A 99 3.70 20.97 8.09
C ASP A 99 2.22 20.64 8.28
N VAL A 100 1.73 20.92 9.49
CA VAL A 100 0.34 20.65 9.89
C VAL A 100 -0.64 21.46 9.04
N ASP A 101 -0.24 22.67 8.63
CA ASP A 101 -1.06 23.53 7.79
C ASP A 101 -1.17 22.99 6.35
N ALA A 102 -0.12 22.34 5.86
CA ALA A 102 -0.10 21.66 4.56
C ALA A 102 -0.96 20.38 4.48
N ALA A 103 -1.65 20.01 5.56
CA ALA A 103 -2.69 18.99 5.50
C ALA A 103 -3.97 19.51 4.82
N SER A 104 -4.25 20.82 4.89
CA SER A 104 -5.42 21.43 4.26
C SER A 104 -5.30 21.44 2.73
N LEU A 105 -6.35 21.00 2.03
CA LEU A 105 -6.44 21.03 0.57
C LEU A 105 -7.64 21.87 0.16
N ARG A 106 -7.38 22.98 -0.52
CA ARG A 106 -8.41 23.85 -1.08
C ARG A 106 -8.45 23.71 -2.59
N ALA A 107 -9.65 23.67 -3.14
CA ALA A 107 -9.82 23.66 -4.58
C ALA A 107 -10.42 24.99 -5.07
N SER A 108 -10.15 25.35 -6.31
CA SER A 108 -10.87 26.40 -7.01
C SER A 108 -10.90 26.07 -8.49
N PHE A 109 -11.97 26.46 -9.18
CA PHE A 109 -12.07 26.32 -10.62
C PHE A 109 -11.75 27.65 -11.29
N GLU A 110 -10.67 27.68 -12.06
CA GLU A 110 -10.25 28.84 -12.87
C GLU A 110 -10.88 28.71 -14.26
N HIS A 111 -11.93 29.48 -14.52
CA HIS A 111 -12.64 29.54 -15.81
C HIS A 111 -11.73 30.12 -16.91
N GLU A 112 -12.04 29.82 -18.17
CA GLU A 112 -11.27 30.34 -19.31
C GLU A 112 -11.34 31.87 -19.44
N ASP A 113 -12.43 32.49 -18.98
CA ASP A 113 -12.62 33.96 -18.94
C ASP A 113 -11.84 34.64 -17.80
N GLY A 114 -11.07 33.88 -17.00
CA GLY A 114 -10.29 34.37 -15.87
C GLY A 114 -11.06 34.42 -14.54
N ARG A 115 -12.36 34.14 -14.54
CA ARG A 115 -13.14 34.03 -13.30
C ARG A 115 -12.64 32.84 -12.48
N THR A 116 -12.57 33.00 -11.16
CA THR A 116 -12.23 31.90 -10.26
C THR A 116 -13.39 31.65 -9.31
N GLU A 117 -13.92 30.43 -9.32
CA GLU A 117 -14.95 29.99 -8.38
C GLU A 117 -14.29 29.11 -7.30
N PRO A 118 -14.37 29.49 -6.01
CA PRO A 118 -13.84 28.66 -4.95
C PRO A 118 -14.63 27.36 -4.87
N LEU A 119 -13.91 26.25 -4.81
CA LEU A 119 -14.45 24.95 -4.46
C LEU A 119 -14.12 24.73 -2.98
N PHE A 120 -15.01 24.07 -2.23
CA PHE A 120 -14.91 23.96 -0.78
C PHE A 120 -13.55 23.43 -0.29
N ASP A 121 -13.29 23.61 1.00
CA ASP A 121 -12.19 22.91 1.68
C ASP A 121 -12.41 21.40 1.51
N LEU A 122 -11.51 20.77 0.77
CA LEU A 122 -11.55 19.33 0.50
C LEU A 122 -11.10 18.51 1.72
N GLY A 123 -10.79 19.17 2.83
CA GLY A 123 -10.41 18.57 4.11
C GLY A 123 -8.93 18.22 4.19
N MET A 124 -8.59 17.42 5.20
CA MET A 124 -7.21 16.97 5.41
C MET A 124 -6.86 15.82 4.47
N ALA A 125 -6.03 16.09 3.47
CA ALA A 125 -5.46 15.05 2.62
C ALA A 125 -4.26 14.39 3.33
N GLY A 126 -4.54 13.37 4.14
CA GLY A 126 -3.58 12.30 4.45
C GLY A 126 -2.35 12.65 5.31
N ALA A 127 -2.38 13.66 6.17
CA ALA A 127 -1.26 13.94 7.08
C ALA A 127 -1.25 12.98 8.30
N SER A 128 -0.09 12.38 8.58
CA SER A 128 0.18 11.67 9.84
C SER A 128 0.64 12.66 10.89
N LEU A 129 -0.07 12.75 12.01
CA LEU A 129 0.26 13.66 13.10
C LEU A 129 1.35 13.02 14.00
N GLY A 130 2.60 13.00 13.51
CA GLY A 130 3.78 12.78 14.35
C GLY A 130 4.58 11.49 14.14
N GLY A 131 4.13 10.57 13.28
CA GLY A 131 4.84 9.33 12.95
C GLY A 131 5.47 9.33 11.56
N ARG A 132 6.37 8.37 11.30
CA ARG A 132 6.79 8.02 9.93
C ARG A 132 5.83 6.97 9.38
N ASP A 133 5.04 7.38 8.41
CA ASP A 133 4.18 6.47 7.66
C ASP A 133 4.99 5.77 6.56
N PHE A 134 4.80 4.47 6.45
CA PHE A 134 5.23 3.66 5.31
C PHE A 134 4.01 3.25 4.51
N VAL A 135 4.10 3.31 3.19
CA VAL A 135 2.97 2.98 2.31
C VAL A 135 3.26 1.70 1.57
N MET A 136 2.37 0.72 1.78
CA MET A 136 2.41 -0.57 1.11
C MET A 136 1.31 -0.67 0.07
N ALA A 137 1.67 -0.74 -1.21
CA ALA A 137 0.76 -1.16 -2.26
C ALA A 137 0.63 -2.68 -2.29
N ILE A 138 -0.57 -3.19 -2.52
CA ILE A 138 -0.85 -4.62 -2.49
C ILE A 138 -1.70 -4.96 -3.71
N CYS A 139 -1.09 -5.61 -4.70
CA CYS A 139 -1.78 -6.16 -5.86
C CYS A 139 -2.24 -7.59 -5.55
N GLU A 140 -3.55 -7.77 -5.47
CA GLU A 140 -4.18 -9.06 -5.14
C GLU A 140 -5.28 -9.38 -6.14
N GLY A 141 -5.34 -10.63 -6.61
CA GLY A 141 -6.47 -11.10 -7.41
C GLY A 141 -7.72 -11.36 -6.56
N TRP A 142 -8.89 -11.30 -7.18
CA TRP A 142 -10.22 -11.25 -6.54
C TRP A 142 -10.65 -12.51 -5.76
N ASN A 143 -9.93 -13.63 -5.84
CA ASN A 143 -10.49 -14.97 -5.53
C ASN A 143 -9.92 -15.68 -4.29
N ARG A 144 -9.56 -14.96 -3.21
CA ARG A 144 -8.99 -15.60 -2.00
C ARG A 144 -9.75 -15.33 -0.70
N PRO A 145 -9.88 -16.33 0.20
CA PRO A 145 -10.30 -16.11 1.57
C PRO A 145 -9.36 -15.10 2.25
N ILE A 146 -9.96 -14.15 2.94
CA ILE A 146 -9.31 -12.96 3.51
C ILE A 146 -8.19 -13.31 4.51
N GLU A 147 -8.16 -14.52 5.06
CA GLU A 147 -7.32 -14.92 6.20
C GLU A 147 -5.83 -15.17 5.86
N VAL A 148 -5.52 -16.04 4.90
CA VAL A 148 -4.11 -16.31 4.48
C VAL A 148 -3.44 -15.04 3.96
N ARG A 149 -4.24 -14.18 3.34
CA ARG A 149 -3.89 -12.88 2.78
C ARG A 149 -3.51 -11.85 3.85
N ARG A 150 -4.34 -11.74 4.89
CA ARG A 150 -4.08 -10.88 6.05
C ARG A 150 -2.81 -11.26 6.78
N ASP A 151 -2.40 -12.52 6.71
CA ASP A 151 -1.24 -13.02 7.45
C ASP A 151 0.09 -12.54 6.86
N LEU A 152 0.32 -12.67 5.54
CA LEU A 152 1.55 -12.17 4.91
C LEU A 152 1.67 -10.64 5.01
N VAL A 153 0.64 -9.93 4.54
CA VAL A 153 0.60 -8.46 4.59
C VAL A 153 0.66 -7.97 6.04
N GLY A 154 0.11 -8.73 6.99
CA GLY A 154 0.27 -8.57 8.42
C GLY A 154 1.73 -8.62 8.86
N ARG A 155 2.48 -9.62 8.41
CA ARG A 155 3.87 -9.86 8.79
C ARG A 155 4.87 -8.93 8.11
N LEU A 156 4.49 -8.29 7.00
CA LEU A 156 5.34 -7.34 6.28
C LEU A 156 5.35 -5.93 6.90
N ARG A 157 4.47 -5.62 7.87
CA ARG A 157 4.40 -4.29 8.49
C ARG A 157 5.72 -3.92 9.15
N PHE A 158 6.17 -2.68 8.91
CA PHE A 158 7.40 -2.17 9.48
C PHE A 158 7.36 -2.09 11.01
N GLU A 159 6.23 -1.66 11.59
CA GLU A 159 6.06 -1.54 13.04
C GLU A 159 6.10 -2.90 13.76
N ASP A 160 5.65 -3.97 13.09
CA ASP A 160 5.74 -5.33 13.61
C ASP A 160 7.20 -5.83 13.57
N PHE A 161 7.99 -5.33 12.61
CA PHE A 161 9.41 -5.61 12.49
C PHE A 161 10.24 -4.84 13.54
N VAL A 162 9.96 -3.56 13.79
CA VAL A 162 10.77 -2.68 14.65
C VAL A 162 10.38 -2.71 16.14
N ARG A 163 9.43 -3.56 16.57
CA ARG A 163 8.97 -3.73 17.99
C ARG A 163 9.12 -2.44 18.80
N VAL A 164 8.51 -1.38 18.29
CA VAL A 164 8.73 -0.03 18.81
C VAL A 164 7.94 0.09 20.10
N SER A 165 8.56 0.61 21.16
CA SER A 165 7.88 0.84 22.44
C SER A 165 6.70 1.82 22.30
N ASP A 166 6.75 2.70 21.29
CA ASP A 166 5.65 3.58 20.91
C ASP A 166 5.21 3.30 19.45
N PRO A 167 4.07 2.64 19.23
CA PRO A 167 3.53 2.37 17.91
C PRO A 167 3.10 3.63 17.15
N ARG A 168 3.06 4.80 17.80
CA ARG A 168 2.75 6.09 17.14
C ARG A 168 3.90 6.60 16.27
N LEU A 169 5.11 6.09 16.46
CA LEU A 169 6.29 6.54 15.73
C LEU A 169 6.36 5.98 14.31
N PHE A 170 5.75 4.82 14.05
CA PHE A 170 5.78 4.18 12.75
C PHE A 170 4.45 3.48 12.46
N ALA A 171 3.89 3.74 11.28
CA ALA A 171 2.68 3.08 10.83
C ALA A 171 2.84 2.61 9.38
N THR A 172 2.50 1.35 9.10
CA THR A 172 2.41 0.86 7.72
C THR A 172 0.97 1.00 7.24
N MET A 173 0.74 1.97 6.38
CA MET A 173 -0.50 2.14 5.62
C MET A 173 -0.55 1.14 4.46
N ARG A 174 -1.76 0.70 4.12
CA ARG A 174 -1.97 -0.30 3.07
C ARG A 174 -2.92 0.26 2.02
N TRP A 175 -2.56 0.02 0.77
CA TRP A 175 -3.39 0.32 -0.37
C TRP A 175 -3.53 -0.93 -1.23
N SER A 176 -4.75 -1.44 -1.36
CA SER A 176 -5.02 -2.60 -2.23
C SER A 176 -5.39 -2.14 -3.63
N PHE A 177 -4.85 -2.84 -4.62
CA PHE A 177 -5.15 -2.68 -6.03
C PHE A 177 -5.72 -3.97 -6.58
N ASP A 178 -6.73 -3.81 -7.43
CA ASP A 178 -7.02 -4.81 -8.44
C ASP A 178 -5.87 -4.84 -9.45
N PRO A 179 -5.54 -5.99 -10.05
CA PRO A 179 -4.44 -6.09 -11.01
C PRO A 179 -4.57 -5.09 -12.18
N GLU A 180 -5.79 -4.90 -12.68
CA GLU A 180 -6.10 -3.94 -13.74
C GLU A 180 -5.95 -2.47 -13.28
N ALA A 181 -6.12 -2.19 -11.98
CA ALA A 181 -5.94 -0.85 -11.42
C ALA A 181 -4.50 -0.57 -11.00
N MET A 182 -3.61 -1.58 -11.02
CA MET A 182 -2.20 -1.41 -10.69
C MET A 182 -1.54 -0.46 -11.70
N PRO A 183 -0.72 0.52 -11.26
CA PRO A 183 -0.10 1.47 -12.18
C PRO A 183 0.81 0.78 -13.21
N ALA A 184 0.59 1.10 -14.49
CA ALA A 184 1.45 0.69 -15.60
C ALA A 184 2.59 1.70 -15.88
N ASP A 185 2.59 2.84 -15.20
CA ASP A 185 3.70 3.80 -15.23
C ASP A 185 4.59 3.59 -14.00
N PRO A 186 5.91 3.39 -14.16
CA PRO A 186 6.82 3.17 -13.03
C PRO A 186 6.92 4.38 -12.09
N LEU A 187 6.72 5.62 -12.58
CA LEU A 187 6.82 6.81 -11.73
C LEU A 187 5.70 6.87 -10.69
N SER A 188 4.51 6.38 -11.06
CA SER A 188 3.35 6.28 -10.17
C SER A 188 3.58 5.34 -8.98
N LEU A 189 4.54 4.41 -9.08
CA LEU A 189 4.88 3.49 -7.99
C LEU A 189 5.78 4.13 -6.91
N PHE A 190 6.38 5.31 -7.15
CA PHE A 190 7.20 6.01 -6.15
C PHE A 190 6.41 6.56 -4.96
N ALA A 191 5.07 6.53 -5.04
CA ALA A 191 4.20 6.82 -3.89
C ALA A 191 4.29 5.75 -2.78
N PHE A 192 4.85 4.57 -3.10
CA PHE A 192 4.93 3.41 -2.20
C PHE A 192 6.35 3.16 -1.71
N ASP A 193 6.49 2.79 -0.44
CA ASP A 193 7.74 2.28 0.12
C ASP A 193 7.94 0.79 -0.23
N LEU A 194 6.83 0.06 -0.37
CA LEU A 194 6.80 -1.37 -0.68
C LEU A 194 5.60 -1.69 -1.58
N VAL A 195 5.82 -2.46 -2.64
CA VAL A 195 4.76 -3.12 -3.41
C VAL A 195 4.76 -4.60 -3.07
N VAL A 196 3.58 -5.17 -2.85
CA VAL A 196 3.38 -6.61 -2.63
C VAL A 196 2.51 -7.13 -3.76
N VAL A 197 2.99 -8.15 -4.47
CA VAL A 197 2.21 -8.84 -5.51
C VAL A 197 2.12 -10.31 -5.12
N ALA A 198 0.91 -10.79 -4.88
CA ALA A 198 0.67 -12.12 -4.32
C ALA A 198 -0.28 -12.96 -5.17
N GLY A 199 0.05 -14.25 -5.33
CA GLY A 199 -0.82 -15.26 -5.94
C GLY A 199 -1.36 -14.83 -7.30
N GLU A 200 -2.70 -14.84 -7.42
CA GLU A 200 -3.42 -14.46 -8.65
C GLU A 200 -3.15 -13.01 -9.09
N GLY A 201 -2.74 -12.13 -8.16
CA GLY A 201 -2.35 -10.77 -8.50
C GLY A 201 -1.20 -10.75 -9.51
N LEU A 202 -0.19 -11.61 -9.33
CA LEU A 202 0.94 -11.69 -10.27
C LEU A 202 0.51 -12.18 -11.65
N ARG A 203 -0.41 -13.15 -11.70
CA ARG A 203 -0.89 -13.75 -12.95
C ARG A 203 -1.74 -12.79 -13.79
N ALA A 204 -2.50 -11.95 -13.11
CA ALA A 204 -3.44 -11.02 -13.74
C ALA A 204 -2.77 -9.70 -14.20
N LEU A 205 -1.48 -9.49 -13.90
CA LEU A 205 -0.74 -8.38 -14.46
C LEU A 205 -0.38 -8.68 -15.92
N ASP A 206 -0.59 -7.70 -16.78
CA ASP A 206 -0.08 -7.72 -18.14
C ASP A 206 1.39 -7.28 -18.21
N ASP A 207 1.96 -7.37 -19.41
CA ASP A 207 3.39 -7.18 -19.62
C ASP A 207 3.81 -5.72 -19.31
N ASP A 208 2.95 -4.74 -19.59
CA ASP A 208 3.21 -3.33 -19.27
C ASP A 208 3.34 -3.09 -17.76
N ARG A 209 2.47 -3.70 -16.95
CA ARG A 209 2.56 -3.59 -15.47
C ARG A 209 3.72 -4.37 -14.90
N LEU A 210 4.06 -5.52 -15.48
CA LEU A 210 5.26 -6.27 -15.10
C LEU A 210 6.54 -5.46 -15.41
N ASP A 211 6.62 -4.83 -16.59
CA ASP A 211 7.74 -3.94 -16.95
C ASP A 211 7.82 -2.72 -16.02
N ALA A 212 6.68 -2.08 -15.72
CA ALA A 212 6.62 -0.96 -14.79
C ALA A 212 7.17 -1.32 -13.41
N LEU A 213 6.78 -2.48 -12.86
CA LEU A 213 7.33 -3.00 -11.61
C LEU A 213 8.83 -3.24 -11.71
N ALA A 214 9.30 -3.87 -12.80
CA ALA A 214 10.71 -4.16 -12.98
C ALA A 214 11.56 -2.88 -13.04
N ARG A 215 11.12 -1.87 -13.80
CA ARG A 215 11.79 -0.58 -13.92
C ARG A 215 11.79 0.19 -12.60
N TRP A 216 10.67 0.21 -11.90
CA TRP A 216 10.57 0.85 -10.59
C TRP A 216 11.50 0.20 -9.55
N VAL A 217 11.52 -1.14 -9.48
CA VAL A 217 12.46 -1.86 -8.62
C VAL A 217 13.90 -1.54 -9.00
N ARG A 218 14.28 -1.63 -10.29
CA ARG A 218 15.64 -1.28 -10.73
C ARG A 218 16.05 0.15 -10.38
N ALA A 219 15.10 1.07 -10.30
CA ALA A 219 15.30 2.45 -9.89
C ALA A 219 15.35 2.67 -8.37
N GLY A 220 15.24 1.62 -7.54
CA GLY A 220 15.34 1.71 -6.08
C GLY A 220 14.09 1.28 -5.30
N GLY A 221 13.05 0.81 -5.99
CA GLY A 221 11.83 0.31 -5.37
C GLY A 221 12.03 -0.97 -4.54
N SER A 222 11.10 -1.24 -3.63
CA SER A 222 11.07 -2.47 -2.81
C SER A 222 9.86 -3.32 -3.20
N LEU A 223 10.09 -4.57 -3.62
CA LEU A 223 9.03 -5.44 -4.11
C LEU A 223 9.00 -6.77 -3.35
N CYS A 224 7.82 -7.20 -2.91
CA CYS A 224 7.60 -8.53 -2.37
C CYS A 224 6.74 -9.34 -3.34
N LEU A 225 7.27 -10.45 -3.86
CA LEU A 225 6.61 -11.36 -4.78
C LEU A 225 6.27 -12.66 -4.06
N ALA A 226 4.99 -12.99 -3.94
CA ALA A 226 4.53 -14.21 -3.29
C ALA A 226 3.77 -15.12 -4.27
N PRO A 227 4.44 -15.70 -5.29
CA PRO A 227 3.78 -16.46 -6.35
C PRO A 227 3.11 -17.75 -5.84
N ALA A 228 3.59 -18.32 -4.73
CA ALA A 228 3.03 -19.55 -4.16
C ALA A 228 1.72 -19.35 -3.37
N MET A 229 1.30 -18.09 -3.17
CA MET A 229 0.07 -17.71 -2.47
C MET A 229 -1.18 -17.76 -3.37
N GLY A 230 -1.22 -18.69 -4.34
CA GLY A 230 -2.32 -18.91 -5.31
C GLY A 230 -2.83 -20.35 -5.30
N GLN A 231 -4.14 -20.55 -5.50
CA GLN A 231 -4.77 -21.88 -5.30
C GLN A 231 -5.14 -22.54 -6.63
N LEU A 232 -5.36 -21.75 -7.69
CA LEU A 232 -6.22 -22.19 -8.78
C LEU A 232 -5.57 -22.20 -10.15
N GLU A 233 -4.63 -21.32 -10.47
CA GLU A 233 -4.15 -21.23 -11.86
C GLU A 233 -2.64 -21.24 -12.03
N ALA A 234 -2.22 -21.86 -13.13
CA ALA A 234 -0.83 -22.01 -13.53
C ALA A 234 -0.25 -20.65 -13.92
N LEU A 235 0.90 -20.28 -13.33
CA LEU A 235 1.69 -19.19 -13.85
C LEU A 235 2.25 -19.59 -15.21
N GLU A 236 2.24 -18.64 -16.14
CA GLU A 236 2.80 -18.80 -17.50
C GLU A 236 4.32 -18.57 -17.52
N PRO A 237 5.04 -19.05 -18.56
CA PRO A 237 6.47 -18.84 -18.71
C PRO A 237 6.93 -17.38 -18.60
N ARG A 238 6.13 -16.42 -19.08
CA ARG A 238 6.45 -14.98 -18.96
C ARG A 238 6.60 -14.52 -17.51
N HIS A 239 5.80 -15.06 -16.58
CA HIS A 239 5.93 -14.72 -15.17
C HIS A 239 7.23 -15.26 -14.60
N VAL A 240 7.67 -16.46 -15.01
CA VAL A 240 8.96 -17.01 -14.58
C VAL A 240 10.12 -16.22 -15.16
N ALA A 241 10.02 -15.78 -16.43
CA ALA A 241 10.99 -14.89 -17.03
C ALA A 241 11.11 -13.59 -16.21
N PHE A 242 10.00 -12.97 -15.83
CA PHE A 242 9.97 -11.79 -14.94
C PHE A 242 10.62 -12.08 -13.58
N LEU A 243 10.33 -13.22 -12.94
CA LEU A 243 10.94 -13.58 -11.66
C LEU A 243 12.46 -13.79 -11.76
N ASN A 244 12.93 -14.45 -12.81
CA ASN A 244 14.36 -14.73 -13.03
C ASN A 244 15.14 -13.48 -13.43
N ASP A 245 14.53 -12.60 -14.22
CA ASP A 245 15.03 -11.25 -14.49
C ASP A 245 15.17 -10.44 -13.19
N LEU A 246 14.14 -10.52 -12.33
CA LEU A 246 14.11 -10.15 -10.90
C LEU A 246 15.35 -10.58 -10.13
N ALA A 247 15.63 -11.88 -10.21
CA ALA A 247 16.68 -12.52 -9.44
C ALA A 247 18.09 -12.34 -10.03
N GLY A 248 18.19 -11.88 -11.29
CA GLY A 248 19.44 -11.83 -12.05
C GLY A 248 20.01 -13.23 -12.37
N ALA A 249 19.19 -14.29 -12.29
CA ALA A 249 19.60 -15.67 -12.55
C ALA A 249 18.38 -16.58 -12.74
N ASP A 250 18.58 -17.73 -13.38
CA ASP A 250 17.53 -18.75 -13.61
C ASP A 250 17.17 -19.54 -12.34
N ARG A 251 16.67 -18.85 -11.30
CA ARG A 251 16.38 -19.44 -9.98
C ARG A 251 15.01 -20.10 -9.88
N PHE A 252 14.06 -19.66 -10.70
CA PHE A 252 12.68 -20.09 -10.65
C PHE A 252 12.31 -20.94 -11.86
N VAL A 253 11.49 -21.95 -11.61
CA VAL A 253 10.93 -22.84 -12.62
C VAL A 253 9.47 -23.12 -12.32
N LEU A 254 8.70 -23.42 -13.38
CA LEU A 254 7.37 -23.99 -13.23
C LEU A 254 7.49 -25.50 -13.03
N ASN A 255 6.75 -26.05 -12.07
CA ASN A 255 6.51 -27.48 -12.04
C ASN A 255 5.38 -27.87 -13.02
N ARG A 256 5.11 -29.18 -13.12
CA ARG A 256 4.03 -29.73 -13.97
C ARG A 256 2.62 -29.20 -13.70
N HIS A 257 2.42 -28.48 -12.60
CA HIS A 257 1.14 -27.86 -12.22
C HIS A 257 1.16 -26.33 -12.44
N GLY A 258 2.18 -25.80 -13.15
CA GLY A 258 2.35 -24.38 -13.38
C GLY A 258 2.62 -23.57 -12.11
N ARG A 259 3.11 -24.21 -11.04
CA ARG A 259 3.49 -23.50 -9.81
C ARG A 259 4.98 -23.21 -9.83
N VAL A 260 5.31 -21.98 -9.46
CA VAL A 260 6.71 -21.55 -9.27
C VAL A 260 7.35 -22.33 -8.13
N ARG A 261 8.57 -22.78 -8.35
CA ARG A 261 9.49 -23.30 -7.34
C ARG A 261 10.86 -22.66 -7.51
N SER A 262 11.51 -22.36 -6.39
CA SER A 262 12.96 -22.12 -6.40
C SER A 262 13.68 -23.43 -6.72
N ARG A 263 14.69 -23.38 -7.59
CA ARG A 263 15.55 -24.54 -7.92
C ARG A 263 16.29 -25.06 -6.70
N ASP A 264 16.66 -24.17 -5.79
CA ASP A 264 17.41 -24.50 -4.57
C ASP A 264 16.50 -24.92 -3.41
N GLY A 265 15.18 -24.95 -3.64
CA GLY A 265 14.18 -25.28 -2.62
C GLY A 265 14.02 -24.21 -1.52
N VAL A 266 14.66 -23.06 -1.69
CA VAL A 266 14.59 -21.94 -0.75
C VAL A 266 13.20 -21.32 -0.78
N GLY A 267 12.63 -21.17 0.41
CA GLY A 267 11.29 -20.65 0.60
C GLY A 267 11.13 -19.15 0.50
N ILE A 268 12.18 -18.45 0.92
CA ILE A 268 12.20 -17.01 1.05
C ILE A 268 13.59 -16.55 0.69
N GLU A 269 13.66 -15.64 -0.26
CA GLU A 269 14.93 -15.20 -0.79
C GLU A 269 14.86 -13.72 -1.14
N GLY A 270 15.85 -12.97 -0.69
CA GLY A 270 16.08 -11.60 -1.10
C GLY A 270 17.05 -11.52 -2.27
N ALA A 271 16.78 -10.62 -3.20
CA ALA A 271 17.68 -10.26 -4.28
C ALA A 271 17.75 -8.75 -4.44
N TRP A 272 18.86 -8.28 -4.99
CA TRP A 272 18.98 -6.93 -5.53
C TRP A 272 18.66 -6.97 -7.01
N ALA A 273 17.86 -6.00 -7.46
CA ALA A 273 17.58 -5.79 -8.87
C ALA A 273 17.83 -4.31 -9.17
N GLY A 274 18.93 -4.01 -9.86
CA GLY A 274 19.42 -2.63 -10.00
C GLY A 274 19.75 -2.01 -8.64
N LEU A 275 19.13 -0.87 -8.34
CA LEU A 275 19.26 -0.15 -7.06
C LEU A 275 18.24 -0.60 -6.01
N GLY A 276 17.22 -1.39 -6.41
CA GLY A 276 16.15 -1.81 -5.52
C GLY A 276 16.29 -3.24 -5.03
N ARG A 277 15.22 -3.70 -4.39
CA ARG A 277 15.22 -4.90 -3.56
C ARG A 277 13.98 -5.72 -3.84
N VAL A 278 14.15 -7.02 -3.97
CA VAL A 278 13.05 -7.96 -4.21
C VAL A 278 13.10 -9.06 -3.18
N MET A 279 11.97 -9.38 -2.58
CA MET A 279 11.81 -10.55 -1.73
C MET A 279 10.85 -11.52 -2.42
N PHE A 280 11.30 -12.75 -2.64
CA PHE A 280 10.50 -13.83 -3.18
C PHE A 280 10.01 -14.72 -2.03
N VAL A 281 8.71 -14.99 -1.98
CA VAL A 281 8.07 -15.89 -1.00
C VAL A 281 7.43 -17.04 -1.77
N THR A 282 8.15 -18.17 -1.84
CA THR A 282 7.73 -19.38 -2.56
C THR A 282 7.05 -20.40 -1.64
N TRP A 283 6.97 -20.13 -0.34
CA TRP A 283 6.17 -20.94 0.58
C TRP A 283 4.68 -20.68 0.43
N ARG A 284 3.90 -21.75 0.64
CA ARG A 284 2.43 -21.68 0.71
C ARG A 284 1.93 -21.03 2.01
N GLN A 285 2.75 -21.10 3.06
CA GLN A 285 2.50 -20.47 4.34
C GLN A 285 3.70 -19.59 4.66
N PRO A 286 3.47 -18.32 5.05
CA PRO A 286 4.58 -17.46 5.42
C PRO A 286 5.29 -18.01 6.68
N PRO A 287 6.61 -17.79 6.80
CA PRO A 287 7.42 -18.12 7.99
C PRO A 287 6.79 -17.53 9.24
N LEU A 288 6.90 -18.23 10.37
CA LEU A 288 6.46 -17.69 11.65
C LEU A 288 7.20 -16.38 11.96
N ARG A 289 6.52 -15.46 12.66
CA ARG A 289 7.12 -14.20 13.09
C ARG A 289 8.39 -14.46 13.91
N GLY A 290 9.47 -13.77 13.57
CA GLY A 290 10.75 -13.88 14.28
C GLY A 290 11.67 -14.99 13.75
N GLU A 291 11.28 -15.72 12.70
CA GLU A 291 12.22 -16.60 12.02
C GLU A 291 13.42 -15.82 11.47
N PRO A 292 14.68 -16.29 11.69
CA PRO A 292 15.88 -15.55 11.32
C PRO A 292 15.95 -15.19 9.83
N ASP A 293 15.57 -16.12 8.94
CA ASP A 293 15.57 -15.88 7.50
C ASP A 293 14.52 -14.85 7.09
N TRP A 294 13.31 -14.93 7.64
CA TRP A 294 12.26 -13.91 7.43
C TRP A 294 12.75 -12.52 7.84
N MET A 295 13.34 -12.41 9.03
CA MET A 295 13.82 -11.14 9.55
C MET A 295 14.98 -10.58 8.73
N ARG A 296 15.87 -11.45 8.22
CA ARG A 296 16.96 -11.06 7.31
C ARG A 296 16.41 -10.46 6.02
N GLU A 297 15.48 -11.16 5.36
CA GLU A 297 14.92 -10.68 4.09
C GLU A 297 14.01 -9.46 4.28
N LEU A 298 13.27 -9.38 5.39
CA LEU A 298 12.47 -8.21 5.72
C LEU A 298 13.34 -6.97 6.02
N SER A 299 14.51 -7.17 6.65
CA SER A 299 15.50 -6.10 6.88
C SER A 299 16.09 -5.59 5.57
N LEU A 300 16.32 -6.49 4.61
CA LEU A 300 16.71 -6.13 3.25
C LEU A 300 15.59 -5.29 2.64
N LEU A 301 14.37 -5.82 2.58
CA LEU A 301 13.23 -5.22 1.92
C LEU A 301 12.94 -3.79 2.41
N TRP A 302 12.98 -3.54 3.72
CA TRP A 302 12.74 -2.20 4.31
C TRP A 302 13.97 -1.29 4.39
N ASP A 303 15.11 -1.70 3.83
CA ASP A 303 16.38 -0.96 3.88
C ASP A 303 16.85 -0.59 5.29
N VAL A 304 16.67 -1.51 6.23
CA VAL A 304 17.04 -1.23 7.61
C VAL A 304 18.57 -1.30 7.70
N ARG A 305 19.19 -0.14 7.94
CA ARG A 305 20.66 0.01 8.05
C ARG A 305 21.26 -1.03 9.01
N GLN A 306 22.41 -1.57 8.65
CA GLN A 306 23.16 -2.62 9.36
C GLN A 306 23.36 -2.37 10.87
N VAL A 307 23.52 -1.10 11.29
CA VAL A 307 23.68 -0.72 12.70
C VAL A 307 22.45 -1.10 13.54
N TRP A 308 21.25 -1.01 12.94
CA TRP A 308 20.05 -1.55 13.55
C TRP A 308 20.11 -3.09 13.52
N ARG A 309 20.47 -3.73 12.40
CA ARG A 309 20.57 -5.20 12.33
C ARG A 309 21.37 -5.83 13.48
N GLN A 310 22.55 -5.32 13.82
CA GLN A 310 23.37 -5.89 14.92
C GLN A 310 22.67 -5.80 16.28
N LYS A 311 22.12 -4.63 16.63
CA LYS A 311 21.38 -4.43 17.88
C LYS A 311 20.15 -5.36 17.96
N TRP A 312 19.54 -5.62 16.82
CA TRP A 312 18.37 -6.47 16.65
C TRP A 312 18.69 -7.96 16.74
N TRP A 313 19.79 -8.42 16.15
CA TRP A 313 20.25 -9.82 16.25
C TRP A 313 20.51 -10.23 17.70
N SER A 314 21.04 -9.32 18.52
CA SER A 314 21.23 -9.56 19.96
C SER A 314 19.89 -9.77 20.68
N VAL A 315 18.86 -8.97 20.36
CA VAL A 315 17.51 -9.10 20.96
C VAL A 315 16.80 -10.38 20.48
N ALA A 316 16.88 -10.69 19.18
CA ALA A 316 16.29 -11.90 18.62
C ALA A 316 16.93 -13.18 19.19
N LYS A 317 18.26 -13.17 19.41
CA LYS A 317 18.99 -14.25 20.07
C LYS A 317 18.51 -14.44 21.52
N GLU A 318 18.38 -13.34 22.28
CA GLU A 318 17.88 -13.39 23.66
C GLU A 318 16.44 -13.93 23.75
N ILE A 319 15.57 -13.55 22.81
CA ILE A 319 14.19 -14.07 22.73
C ILE A 319 14.18 -15.57 22.43
N ARG A 320 15.00 -16.02 21.47
CA ARG A 320 15.09 -17.45 21.13
C ARG A 320 15.56 -18.26 22.33
N GLU A 321 16.57 -17.77 23.05
CA GLU A 321 17.06 -18.41 24.26
C GLU A 321 15.97 -18.47 25.35
N ARG A 322 15.17 -17.41 25.54
CA ARG A 322 14.05 -17.41 26.51
C ARG A 322 12.90 -18.32 26.12
N VAL A 323 12.52 -18.38 24.84
CA VAL A 323 11.42 -19.24 24.37
C VAL A 323 11.82 -20.72 24.42
N VAL A 324 13.06 -21.05 24.04
CA VAL A 324 13.60 -22.41 24.19
C VAL A 324 13.68 -22.81 25.67
N PHE A 325 14.09 -21.89 26.55
CA PHE A 325 14.12 -22.14 27.99
C PHE A 325 12.73 -22.38 28.59
N GLN A 326 11.70 -21.67 28.13
CA GLN A 326 10.30 -21.91 28.55
C GLN A 326 9.74 -23.24 28.02
N ALA A 327 10.10 -23.64 26.79
CA ALA A 327 9.66 -24.90 26.22
C ALA A 327 10.34 -26.14 26.85
N GLN A 328 11.56 -25.97 27.37
CA GLN A 328 12.32 -27.03 28.04
C GLN A 328 12.12 -27.08 29.56
N SER A 329 11.44 -26.09 30.13
CA SER A 329 11.07 -26.12 31.54
C SER A 329 10.04 -27.24 31.77
N PRO A 330 10.31 -28.24 32.63
CA PRO A 330 9.36 -29.30 32.90
C PRO A 330 8.04 -28.69 33.40
N PRO A 331 6.87 -29.22 33.00
CA PRO A 331 5.59 -28.68 33.43
C PRO A 331 5.59 -28.60 34.94
N ARG A 332 5.46 -27.39 35.49
CA ARG A 332 5.37 -27.18 36.94
C ARG A 332 4.27 -28.10 37.44
N ARG A 333 4.65 -29.16 38.18
CA ARG A 333 3.72 -30.04 38.85
C ARG A 333 2.78 -29.14 39.64
N ARG A 334 1.52 -29.06 39.23
CA ARG A 334 0.49 -28.33 39.97
C ARG A 334 0.52 -28.93 41.38
N ARG A 335 0.90 -28.12 42.36
CA ARG A 335 0.82 -28.55 43.76
C ARG A 335 -0.62 -28.97 44.00
N PRO A 336 -0.88 -30.19 44.49
CA PRO A 336 -2.23 -30.61 44.78
C PRO A 336 -2.84 -29.59 45.75
N CYS A 337 -4.01 -29.06 45.36
CA CYS A 337 -4.80 -28.19 46.22
C CYS A 337 -5.05 -28.94 47.53
N ARG A 338 -4.44 -28.47 48.63
CA ARG A 338 -4.82 -28.92 49.97
C ARG A 338 -6.26 -28.49 50.18
N CYS A 339 -7.19 -29.44 50.06
CA CYS A 339 -8.52 -29.26 50.61
C CYS A 339 -8.37 -29.23 52.13
N SER A 340 -8.54 -28.06 52.72
CA SER A 340 -8.72 -27.92 54.16
C SER A 340 -10.11 -28.46 54.49
N SER A 341 -10.16 -29.70 54.99
CA SER A 341 -11.32 -30.22 55.72
C SER A 341 -11.42 -29.48 57.05
N GLY A 342 -12.36 -28.54 57.14
CA GLY A 342 -12.81 -27.98 58.42
C GLY A 342 -13.89 -28.86 59.02
N THR A 343 -13.61 -29.37 60.21
CA THR A 343 -14.60 -29.81 61.22
C THR A 343 -15.00 -28.64 62.09
#